data_AF-A0A355CPE8-F1
#
_entry.id   AF-A0A355CPE8-F1
#
_cell.length_a   1.000
_cell.length_b   1.000
_cell.length_c   1.000
_cell.angle_alpha   90.00
_cell.angle_beta   90.00
_cell.angle_gamma   90.00
#
_symmetry.space_group_name_H-M   'P 1'
#
loop_
_entity.id
_entity.type
_entity.pdbx_description
1 polymer ?
#
loop_
_entity_poly.entity_id
_entity_poly.type
_entity_poly.pdbx_seq_one_letter_code
_entity_poly.pdbx_strand_id
1 'polypeptide(L)' 'MTPLFRRIQPSKKLRITVRSIARLLKIPQNLIKRVESWANVVFVNRRDRGGQFISYRRLEEWQN' A
#
# COMPACT_ATOMS: atom_id res chain seq x y z
N MET A 1 -3.91 -17.43 3.24
CA MET A 1 -2.60 -16.81 2.94
C MET A 1 -1.73 -17.83 2.24
N THR A 2 -1.17 -17.53 1.08
CA THR A 2 -0.36 -18.48 0.29
C THR A 2 1.05 -18.66 0.88
N PRO A 3 1.73 -19.80 0.62
CA PRO A 3 3.07 -20.08 1.15
C PRO A 3 4.11 -19.02 0.76
N LEU A 4 4.01 -18.50 -0.46
CA LEU A 4 4.84 -17.41 -0.96
C LEU A 4 4.74 -16.17 -0.08
N PHE A 5 3.53 -15.84 0.36
CA PHE A 5 3.22 -14.66 1.16
C PHE A 5 3.81 -14.74 2.58
N ARG A 6 3.84 -15.94 3.17
CA ARG A 6 4.54 -16.20 4.44
C ARG A 6 6.05 -16.06 4.31
N ARG A 7 6.62 -16.48 3.16
CA ARG A 7 8.07 -16.48 2.93
C ARG A 7 8.66 -15.08 2.78
N ILE A 8 7.90 -14.18 2.15
CA ILE A 8 8.35 -12.80 1.87
C ILE A 8 8.16 -11.90 3.11
N GLN A 9 7.33 -12.32 4.08
CA GLN A 9 7.01 -11.58 5.32
C GLN A 9 6.79 -10.07 5.08
N PRO A 10 5.82 -9.69 4.25
CA PRO A 10 5.66 -8.30 3.86
C PRO A 10 5.32 -7.38 5.02
N SER A 11 4.61 -7.84 6.04
CA SER A 11 4.42 -7.05 7.26
C SER A 11 5.72 -6.70 8.00
N LYS A 12 6.80 -7.45 7.79
CA LYS A 12 8.13 -7.19 8.37
C LYS A 12 9.08 -6.46 7.41
N LYS A 13 8.98 -6.69 6.10
CA LYS A 13 9.88 -6.08 5.09
C LYS A 13 9.33 -4.84 4.42
N LEU A 14 8.01 -4.69 4.28
CA LEU A 14 7.43 -3.53 3.65
C LEU A 14 7.24 -2.39 4.63
N ARG A 15 7.91 -1.27 4.33
CA ARG A 15 7.74 -0.01 5.06
C ARG A 15 6.88 0.93 4.23
N ILE A 16 5.61 0.56 4.07
CA ILE A 16 4.67 1.34 3.25
C ILE A 16 4.48 2.71 3.86
N THR A 17 5.14 3.69 3.25
CA THR A 17 4.97 5.08 3.65
C THR A 17 3.81 5.71 2.89
N VAL A 18 3.12 6.66 3.53
CA VAL A 18 2.10 7.50 2.88
C VAL A 18 2.68 8.21 1.65
N ARG A 19 3.98 8.57 1.70
CA ARG A 19 4.71 9.16 0.57
C ARG A 19 4.83 8.21 -0.62
N SER A 20 5.19 6.95 -0.39
CA SER A 20 5.28 5.92 -1.43
C SER A 20 3.92 5.67 -2.09
N ILE A 21 2.85 5.60 -1.28
CA ILE A 21 1.47 5.49 -1.78
C ILE A 21 1.10 6.70 -2.63
N ALA A 22 1.35 7.92 -2.13
CA ALA A 22 1.04 9.16 -2.85
C ALA A 22 1.77 9.25 -4.19
N ARG A 23 3.05 8.83 -4.23
CA ARG A 23 3.85 8.75 -5.45
C ARG A 23 3.27 7.74 -6.44
N LEU A 24 2.95 6.53 -5.98
CA LEU A 24 2.35 5.48 -6.81
C LEU A 24 1.01 5.93 -7.40
N LEU A 25 0.17 6.57 -6.60
CA LEU A 25 -1.13 7.07 -7.02
C LEU A 25 -1.07 8.40 -7.78
N LYS A 26 0.11 9.01 -7.89
CA LYS A 26 0.34 10.35 -8.48
C LYS A 26 -0.59 11.41 -7.88
N ILE A 27 -0.76 11.38 -6.56
CA ILE A 27 -1.60 12.34 -5.83
C ILE A 27 -0.80 13.07 -4.74
N PRO A 28 -1.24 14.28 -4.35
CA PRO A 28 -0.75 14.93 -3.14
C PRO A 28 -1.06 14.11 -1.87
N GLN A 29 -0.13 14.08 -0.91
CA GLN A 29 -0.30 13.31 0.35
C GLN A 29 -1.49 13.80 1.18
N ASN A 30 -1.83 15.09 1.11
CA ASN A 30 -2.96 15.67 1.86
C ASN A 30 -4.33 15.11 1.43
N LEU A 31 -4.43 14.47 0.26
CA LEU A 31 -5.64 13.81 -0.21
C LEU A 31 -5.83 12.43 0.44
N ILE A 32 -4.78 11.85 1.03
CA ILE A 32 -4.86 10.59 1.75
C ILE A 32 -5.40 10.86 3.15
N LYS A 33 -6.65 10.43 3.40
CA LYS A 33 -7.32 10.58 4.70
C LYS A 33 -6.95 9.46 5.65
N ARG A 34 -6.85 8.23 5.14
CA ARG A 34 -6.55 7.03 5.93
C ARG A 34 -5.85 5.99 5.09
N VAL A 35 -4.97 5.23 5.71
CA VAL A 35 -4.31 4.06 5.12
C VAL A 35 -4.49 2.89 6.07
N GLU A 36 -4.90 1.75 5.55
CA GLU A 36 -5.04 0.50 6.30
C GLU A 36 -4.34 -0.64 5.57
N SER A 37 -3.49 -1.36 6.27
CA SER A 37 -2.75 -2.49 5.71
C SER A 37 -3.51 -3.79 6.00
N TRP A 38 -3.82 -4.54 4.94
CA TRP A 38 -4.54 -5.81 5.00
C TRP A 38 -3.62 -6.96 4.57
N ALA A 39 -4.13 -8.20 4.55
CA ALA A 39 -3.31 -9.37 4.28
C ALA A 39 -2.54 -9.27 2.95
N ASN A 40 -3.12 -8.78 1.85
CA ASN A 40 -2.46 -8.73 0.53
C ASN A 40 -2.54 -7.36 -0.17
N VAL A 41 -3.20 -6.39 0.47
CA VAL A 41 -3.52 -5.10 -0.12
C VAL A 41 -3.39 -4.01 0.93
N VAL A 42 -3.19 -2.78 0.47
CA VAL A 42 -3.36 -1.57 1.24
C VAL A 42 -4.66 -0.92 0.82
N PHE A 43 -5.52 -0.62 1.77
CA PHE A 43 -6.65 0.26 1.55
C PHE A 43 -6.23 1.70 1.79
N VAL A 44 -6.56 2.58 0.86
CA VAL A 44 -6.25 4.01 0.90
C VAL A 44 -7.56 4.77 0.75
N ASN A 45 -7.97 5.47 1.80
CA ASN A 45 -9.11 6.36 1.75
C ASN A 45 -8.65 7.73 1.25
N ARG A 46 -9.16 8.14 0.09
CA ARG A 46 -8.85 9.42 -0.55
C ARG A 46 -10.03 10.38 -0.45
N ARG A 47 -9.73 11.67 -0.26
CA ARG A 47 -10.76 12.73 -0.17
C ARG A 47 -11.45 13.02 -1.51
N ASP A 48 -10.76 12.78 -2.63
CA ASP A 48 -11.22 13.15 -3.97
C ASP A 48 -12.07 12.05 -4.65
N ARG A 49 -11.80 10.77 -4.35
CA ARG A 49 -12.47 9.63 -5.01
C ARG A 49 -12.94 8.53 -4.06
N GLY A 50 -12.76 8.69 -2.75
CA GLY A 50 -13.10 7.68 -1.75
C GLY A 50 -12.04 6.58 -1.60
N GLY A 51 -12.49 5.37 -1.26
CA GLY A 51 -11.62 4.23 -0.95
C GLY A 51 -10.99 3.56 -2.17
N GLN A 52 -9.71 3.23 -2.11
CA GLN A 52 -8.97 2.54 -3.16
C GLN A 52 -8.11 1.41 -2.58
N PHE A 53 -8.11 0.24 -3.23
CA PHE A 53 -7.26 -0.89 -2.86
C PHE A 53 -6.02 -0.95 -3.75
N ILE A 54 -4.86 -1.13 -3.13
CA ILE A 54 -3.56 -1.27 -3.79
C ILE A 54 -2.99 -2.63 -3.45
N SER A 55 -2.73 -3.46 -4.46
CA SER A 55 -1.96 -4.67 -4.23
C SER A 55 -0.54 -4.31 -3.82
N TYR A 56 -0.07 -4.98 -2.79
CA TYR A 56 1.31 -4.89 -2.34
C TYR A 56 2.33 -5.05 -3.47
N ARG A 57 2.10 -5.95 -4.45
CA ARG A 57 2.99 -6.13 -5.61
C ARG A 57 3.19 -4.88 -6.49
N ARG A 58 2.26 -3.92 -6.43
CA ARG A 58 2.35 -2.67 -7.19
C ARG A 58 3.17 -1.59 -6.48
N LEU A 59 3.45 -1.77 -5.19
CA LEU A 59 4.36 -0.88 -4.48
C LEU A 59 5.79 -1.30 -4.83
N GLU A 60 6.54 -0.41 -5.48
CA GLU A 60 7.94 -0.61 -5.87
C GLU A 60 8.83 -1.04 -4.68
N GLU A 61 8.39 -0.81 -3.44
CA GLU A 61 9.04 -1.32 -2.22
C GLU A 61 9.10 -2.86 -2.13
N TRP A 62 8.42 -3.61 -3.00
CA TRP A 62 8.61 -5.08 -3.14
C TRP A 62 9.71 -5.48 -4.12
N GLN A 63 10.25 -4.57 -4.92
CA GLN A 63 11.24 -4.92 -5.94
C GLN A 63 12.67 -5.05 -5.38
N ASN A 64 12.89 -4.86 -4.08
CA ASN A 64 14.17 -5.07 -3.40
C ASN A 64 14.27 -6.43 -2.70
#